data_AF-A0AAN8HHU3-F1
#
_entry.id   AF-A0AAN8HHU3-F1
#
_cell.length_a   1.000
_cell.length_b   1.000
_cell.length_c   1.000
_cell.angle_alpha   90.00
_cell.angle_beta   90.00
_cell.angle_gamma   90.00
#
_symmetry.space_group_name_H-M   'P 1'
#
loop_
_entity.id
_entity.type
_entity.pdbx_description
1 polymer ?
#
loop_
_entity_poly.entity_id
_entity_poly.type
_entity_poly.pdbx_seq_one_letter_code
_entity_poly.pdbx_strand_id
1 'polypeptide(L)'
;MSGAKARSSDAPVAENVPGGGHGTAAPPRDRKPGGGVLKRLKSRRSQVDSRPVTEEDLRTQSGHITPEDVLGLRGATRGYLCKPEDNIYNVDFVRFKIRDLETGTVLFEIAKPPPHR
;
A
#
# COMPACT_ATOMS: atom_id res chain seq x y z
N MET A 1 46.80 -9.82 17.25
CA MET A 1 45.68 -8.87 17.40
C MET A 1 44.59 -9.56 18.19
N SER A 2 44.31 -9.02 19.37
CA SER A 2 43.34 -9.43 20.40
C SER A 2 41.98 -9.85 19.80
N GLY A 3 41.25 -10.85 20.29
CA GLY A 3 41.07 -11.30 21.67
C GLY A 3 39.59 -11.08 22.04
N ALA A 4 38.80 -12.17 22.06
CA ALA A 4 37.38 -12.14 22.39
C ALA A 4 37.11 -11.70 23.84
N LYS A 5 35.99 -11.01 24.07
CA LYS A 5 35.38 -10.90 25.41
C LYS A 5 33.87 -10.70 25.31
N ALA A 6 33.15 -11.69 25.83
CA ALA A 6 31.82 -11.51 26.39
C ALA A 6 31.92 -10.66 27.68
N ARG A 7 30.88 -9.88 27.98
CA ARG A 7 30.44 -9.57 29.35
C ARG A 7 29.07 -8.90 29.36
N SER A 8 28.16 -9.61 30.01
CA SER A 8 26.99 -9.14 30.75
C SER A 8 27.24 -7.89 31.59
N SER A 9 26.22 -7.04 31.73
CA SER A 9 25.86 -6.45 33.03
C SER A 9 24.53 -5.71 32.95
N ASP A 10 23.55 -6.35 33.59
CA ASP A 10 22.38 -5.78 34.27
C ASP A 10 22.75 -4.56 35.13
N ALA A 11 21.90 -3.52 35.15
CA ALA A 11 21.83 -2.46 36.17
C ALA A 11 20.63 -1.52 35.89
N PRO A 12 20.04 -0.84 36.89
CA PRO A 12 19.18 -1.46 37.90
C PRO A 12 17.81 -0.77 37.99
N VAL A 13 16.87 -1.50 38.59
CA VAL A 13 15.57 -1.04 39.07
C VAL A 13 15.76 0.07 40.10
N ALA A 14 15.14 1.23 39.88
CA ALA A 14 15.07 2.29 40.87
C ALA A 14 13.83 2.10 41.76
N GLU A 15 14.14 2.12 43.05
CA GLU A 15 13.35 1.82 44.24
C GLU A 15 12.27 2.87 44.52
N ASN A 16 11.23 2.40 45.21
CA ASN A 16 10.03 3.12 45.59
C ASN A 16 10.09 3.37 47.11
N VAL A 17 10.18 4.62 47.58
CA VAL A 17 10.05 4.98 49.00
C VAL A 17 9.29 6.32 49.14
N PRO A 18 8.35 6.46 50.11
CA PRO A 18 7.32 7.49 50.11
C PRO A 18 7.70 8.73 50.95
N GLY A 19 7.10 9.87 50.62
CA GLY A 19 7.17 11.09 51.44
C GLY A 19 5.86 11.87 51.34
N GLY A 20 5.11 11.92 52.44
CA GLY A 20 3.80 12.58 52.52
C GLY A 20 3.86 14.11 52.67
N GLY A 21 2.72 14.76 52.44
CA GLY A 21 2.50 16.17 52.74
C GLY A 21 1.23 16.73 52.11
N HIS A 22 0.35 17.29 52.94
CA HIS A 22 -1.02 17.74 52.64
C HIS A 22 -1.09 18.99 51.74
N GLY A 23 -2.20 19.14 50.99
CA GLY A 23 -2.53 20.40 50.30
C GLY A 23 -3.87 20.38 49.54
N THR A 24 -4.91 20.82 50.25
CA THR A 24 -6.27 21.25 49.86
C THR A 24 -6.69 21.45 48.38
N ALA A 25 -7.86 20.88 48.08
CA ALA A 25 -8.91 21.14 47.08
C ALA A 25 -8.82 22.31 46.06
N ALA A 26 -9.16 22.00 44.80
CA ALA A 26 -9.68 22.94 43.79
C ALA A 26 -10.70 22.22 42.85
N PRO A 27 -11.76 22.90 42.35
CA PRO A 27 -12.93 22.27 41.71
C PRO A 27 -12.72 21.91 40.23
N PRO A 28 -13.51 20.99 39.65
CA PRO A 28 -13.39 20.59 38.25
C PRO A 28 -13.95 21.67 37.31
N ARG A 29 -13.18 22.03 36.29
CA ARG A 29 -13.62 22.87 35.16
C ARG A 29 -13.93 21.97 33.96
N ASP A 30 -15.19 21.96 33.54
CA ASP A 30 -15.65 21.33 32.31
C ASP A 30 -14.88 21.89 31.08
N ARG A 31 -14.16 21.01 30.38
CA ARG A 31 -13.57 21.32 29.07
C ARG A 31 -14.35 20.62 27.97
N LYS A 32 -15.15 21.41 27.25
CA LYS A 32 -15.83 21.03 26.02
C LYS A 32 -14.79 20.76 24.92
N PRO A 33 -14.80 19.60 24.24
CA PRO A 33 -13.78 19.29 23.24
C PRO A 33 -14.12 19.99 21.92
N GLY A 34 -13.49 21.15 21.69
CA GLY A 34 -13.38 21.74 20.36
C GLY A 34 -12.31 21.00 19.57
N GLY A 35 -12.70 19.97 18.82
CA GLY A 35 -11.76 19.21 17.99
C GLY A 35 -12.40 18.75 16.68
N GLY A 36 -11.85 19.19 15.54
CA GLY A 36 -12.09 18.42 14.31
C GLY A 36 -11.91 19.06 12.93
N VAL A 37 -11.27 20.21 12.72
CA VAL A 37 -10.99 20.65 11.34
C VAL A 37 -9.80 19.86 10.74
N LEU A 38 -8.79 19.53 11.56
CA LEU A 38 -7.59 18.79 11.14
C LEU A 38 -7.84 17.31 10.79
N LYS A 39 -8.97 16.72 11.19
CA LYS A 39 -9.33 15.35 10.82
C LYS A 39 -9.79 15.21 9.37
N ARG A 40 -10.32 16.27 8.75
CA ARG A 40 -10.81 16.23 7.35
C ARG A 40 -9.70 16.22 6.30
N LEU A 41 -8.49 16.66 6.65
CA LEU A 41 -7.36 16.77 5.71
C LEU A 41 -6.61 15.45 5.49
N LYS A 42 -6.77 14.46 6.38
CA LYS A 42 -6.09 13.14 6.27
C LYS A 42 -6.87 12.11 5.45
N SER A 43 -8.14 12.36 5.18
CA SER A 43 -9.01 11.44 4.43
C SER A 43 -8.65 11.32 2.94
N ARG A 44 -7.87 12.25 2.38
CA ARG A 44 -7.54 12.25 0.94
C ARG A 44 -6.20 11.60 0.59
N ARG A 45 -5.36 11.24 1.57
CA ARG A 45 -3.97 10.81 1.34
C ARG A 45 -3.70 9.33 1.58
N SER A 46 -4.72 8.54 1.92
CA SER A 46 -4.62 7.10 2.19
C SER A 46 -5.66 6.34 1.36
N GLN A 47 -5.56 6.44 0.03
CA GLN A 47 -6.18 5.43 -0.86
C GLN A 47 -5.23 4.27 -1.14
N VAL A 48 -3.94 4.42 -0.83
CA VAL A 48 -2.93 3.37 -1.00
C VAL A 48 -3.00 2.31 0.10
N ASP A 49 -3.69 2.61 1.22
CA ASP A 49 -4.07 1.61 2.24
C ASP A 49 -5.48 1.06 1.98
N SER A 50 -5.89 0.92 0.71
CA SER A 50 -7.11 0.19 0.37
C SER A 50 -6.99 -1.24 0.91
N ARG A 51 -8.12 -1.76 1.40
CA ARG A 51 -8.25 -3.14 1.89
C ARG A 51 -7.55 -4.10 0.92
N PRO A 52 -6.80 -5.11 1.41
CA PRO A 52 -6.22 -6.11 0.53
C PRO A 52 -7.30 -6.71 -0.37
N VAL A 53 -7.08 -6.63 -1.69
CA VAL A 53 -7.99 -7.22 -2.70
C VAL A 53 -7.43 -8.57 -3.10
N THR A 54 -8.27 -9.60 -3.07
CA THR A 54 -7.91 -10.91 -3.60
C THR A 54 -8.44 -11.09 -5.02
N GLU A 55 -7.80 -11.95 -5.81
CA GLU A 55 -8.29 -12.31 -7.15
C GLU A 55 -9.69 -12.93 -7.11
N GLU A 56 -10.04 -13.65 -6.04
CA GLU A 56 -11.35 -14.28 -5.87
C GLU A 56 -12.46 -13.24 -5.65
N ASP A 57 -12.17 -12.16 -4.90
CA ASP A 57 -13.08 -11.04 -4.74
C ASP A 57 -13.41 -10.40 -6.09
N LEU A 58 -12.39 -10.16 -6.93
CA LEU A 58 -12.56 -9.56 -8.25
C LEU A 58 -13.34 -10.46 -9.21
N ARG A 59 -13.18 -11.78 -9.10
CA ARG A 59 -13.91 -12.75 -9.93
C ARG A 59 -15.37 -12.91 -9.56
N THR A 60 -15.67 -12.77 -8.27
CA THR A 60 -17.04 -12.91 -7.75
C THR A 60 -17.79 -11.59 -7.75
N GLN A 61 -17.10 -10.47 -7.97
CA GLN A 61 -17.70 -9.16 -8.15
C GLN A 61 -18.71 -9.16 -9.29
N SER A 62 -19.89 -8.60 -9.03
CA SER A 62 -20.88 -8.34 -10.06
C SER A 62 -20.52 -7.07 -10.84
N GLY A 63 -20.34 -7.18 -12.16
CA GLY A 63 -20.13 -6.04 -13.05
C GLY A 63 -18.72 -5.98 -13.64
N HIS A 64 -18.37 -4.83 -14.21
CA HIS A 64 -17.05 -4.60 -14.80
C HIS A 64 -16.01 -4.29 -13.73
N ILE A 65 -14.80 -4.78 -13.93
CA ILE A 65 -13.64 -4.46 -13.08
C ILE A 65 -13.15 -3.06 -13.45
N THR A 66 -13.00 -2.21 -12.44
CA THR A 66 -12.52 -0.83 -12.56
C THR A 66 -11.04 -0.73 -12.21
N PRO A 67 -10.36 0.37 -12.58
CA PRO A 67 -8.98 0.62 -12.14
C PRO A 67 -8.83 0.55 -10.62
N GLU A 68 -9.79 1.10 -9.87
CA GLU A 68 -9.77 1.13 -8.40
C GLU A 68 -9.78 -0.26 -7.79
N ASP A 69 -10.50 -1.21 -8.42
CA ASP A 69 -10.62 -2.59 -7.94
C ASP A 69 -9.27 -3.32 -7.99
N VAL A 70 -8.41 -3.03 -8.97
CA VAL A 70 -7.14 -3.77 -9.18
C VAL A 70 -5.94 -3.16 -8.43
N LEU A 71 -6.04 -1.92 -7.96
CA LEU A 71 -4.93 -1.24 -7.27
C LEU A 71 -4.52 -1.92 -5.95
N GLY A 72 -5.42 -2.69 -5.34
CA GLY A 72 -5.17 -3.43 -4.10
C GLY A 72 -4.50 -4.80 -4.28
N LEU A 73 -4.26 -5.25 -5.52
CA LEU A 73 -3.65 -6.55 -5.80
C LEU A 73 -2.18 -6.58 -5.35
N ARG A 74 -1.82 -7.60 -4.58
CA ARG A 74 -0.46 -7.77 -4.03
C ARG A 74 0.45 -8.67 -4.86
N GLY A 75 -0.04 -9.14 -6.00
CA GLY A 75 0.69 -10.04 -6.89
C GLY A 75 -0.06 -10.26 -8.19
N ALA A 76 0.58 -10.98 -9.11
CA ALA A 76 -0.03 -11.38 -10.37
C ALA A 76 -1.24 -12.28 -10.12
N THR A 77 -2.28 -12.10 -10.93
CA THR A 77 -3.44 -12.99 -10.94
C THR A 77 -3.07 -14.32 -11.59
N ARG A 78 -3.72 -15.40 -11.16
CA ARG A 78 -3.53 -16.76 -11.70
C ARG A 78 -4.22 -16.96 -13.04
N GLY A 79 -5.26 -16.18 -13.31
CA GLY A 79 -5.93 -16.17 -14.60
C GLY A 79 -6.41 -14.78 -15.02
N TYR A 80 -7.02 -14.73 -16.19
CA TYR A 80 -7.61 -13.50 -16.70
C TYR A 80 -8.79 -13.05 -15.83
N LEU A 81 -8.96 -11.73 -15.77
CA LEU A 81 -10.03 -11.04 -15.06
C LEU A 81 -11.21 -10.66 -15.99
N CYS A 82 -11.05 -10.86 -17.29
CA CYS A 82 -12.07 -10.63 -18.32
C CYS A 82 -12.00 -11.74 -19.37
N LYS A 83 -13.02 -11.83 -20.20
CA LYS A 83 -13.05 -12.74 -21.36
C LYS A 83 -12.55 -12.01 -22.62
N PRO A 84 -12.03 -12.72 -23.64
CA PRO A 84 -11.66 -12.10 -24.90
C PRO A 84 -12.81 -11.31 -25.55
N GLU A 85 -14.05 -11.77 -25.38
CA GLU A 85 -15.25 -11.12 -25.92
C GLU A 85 -15.55 -9.74 -25.31
N ASP A 86 -14.96 -9.43 -24.14
CA ASP A 86 -15.11 -8.13 -23.49
C ASP A 86 -14.32 -7.02 -24.22
N ASN A 87 -13.45 -7.37 -25.18
CA ASN A 87 -12.77 -6.42 -26.07
C ASN A 87 -13.72 -5.89 -27.17
N ILE A 88 -14.84 -5.29 -26.78
CA ILE A 88 -15.87 -4.78 -27.69
C ILE A 88 -15.39 -3.63 -28.60
N TYR A 89 -14.25 -3.02 -28.28
CA TYR A 89 -13.62 -1.96 -29.05
C TYR A 89 -12.59 -2.48 -30.06
N ASN A 90 -12.37 -3.80 -30.12
CA ASN A 90 -11.42 -4.45 -31.02
C ASN A 90 -10.01 -3.85 -30.93
N VAL A 91 -9.55 -3.57 -29.72
CA VAL A 91 -8.18 -3.10 -29.49
C VAL A 91 -7.23 -4.24 -29.83
N ASP A 92 -6.33 -4.02 -30.80
CA ASP A 92 -5.33 -5.00 -31.25
C ASP A 92 -3.94 -4.37 -31.22
N PHE A 93 -3.03 -4.97 -30.45
CA PHE A 93 -1.64 -4.53 -30.38
C PHE A 93 -0.85 -5.15 -31.54
N VAL A 94 -0.58 -4.34 -32.57
CA VAL A 94 0.09 -4.81 -33.80
C VAL A 94 1.61 -4.72 -33.76
N ARG A 95 2.18 -3.95 -32.82
CA ARG A 95 3.63 -3.78 -32.67
C ARG A 95 3.99 -3.42 -31.23
N PHE A 96 5.08 -3.99 -30.72
CA PHE A 96 5.63 -3.70 -29.40
C PHE A 96 7.15 -3.58 -29.48
N LYS A 97 7.72 -2.63 -28.74
CA LYS A 97 9.15 -2.31 -28.81
C LYS A 97 9.66 -1.75 -27.49
N ILE A 98 10.77 -2.31 -27.00
CA ILE A 98 11.49 -1.82 -25.82
C ILE A 98 12.84 -1.27 -26.28
N ARG A 99 13.19 -0.07 -25.82
CA ARG A 99 14.50 0.55 -26.03
C ARG A 99 15.10 0.97 -24.70
N ASP A 100 16.42 0.89 -24.65
CA ASP A 100 17.20 1.62 -23.65
C ASP A 100 17.18 3.13 -24.00
N LEU A 101 16.85 3.98 -23.03
CA LEU A 101 16.73 5.43 -23.22
C LEU A 101 18.09 6.13 -23.27
N GLU A 102 19.14 5.57 -22.65
CA GLU A 102 20.46 6.18 -22.65
C GLU A 102 21.19 5.92 -23.97
N THR A 103 21.23 4.66 -24.41
CA THR A 103 21.95 4.27 -25.62
C THR A 103 21.09 4.29 -26.90
N GLY A 104 19.76 4.34 -26.76
CA GLY A 104 18.82 4.19 -27.88
C GLY A 104 18.71 2.76 -28.43
N THR A 105 19.45 1.81 -27.84
CA THR A 105 19.51 0.40 -28.27
C THR A 105 18.14 -0.25 -28.19
N VAL A 106 17.76 -0.98 -29.23
CA VAL A 106 16.51 -1.76 -29.25
C VAL A 106 16.76 -3.08 -28.52
N LEU A 107 16.11 -3.28 -27.39
CA LEU A 107 16.25 -4.49 -26.56
C LEU A 107 15.27 -5.58 -26.99
N PHE A 108 14.09 -5.19 -27.45
CA PHE A 108 13.06 -6.12 -27.92
C PHE A 108 12.17 -5.44 -28.96
N GLU A 109 11.76 -6.17 -29.99
CA GLU A 109 10.77 -5.71 -30.97
C GLU A 109 10.01 -6.90 -31.54
N ILE A 110 8.69 -6.77 -31.61
CA ILE A 110 7.79 -7.75 -32.24
C ILE A 110 6.67 -7.02 -32.98
N ALA A 111 6.24 -7.58 -34.10
CA ALA A 111 5.09 -7.10 -34.87
C ALA A 111 4.20 -8.29 -35.26
N LYS A 112 2.88 -8.09 -35.22
CA LYS A 112 1.92 -9.06 -35.74
C LYS A 112 2.10 -9.15 -37.27
N PRO A 113 2.13 -10.35 -37.86
CA PRO A 113 2.12 -10.48 -39.30
C PRO A 113 0.91 -9.76 -39.90
N PRO A 114 1.03 -9.18 -41.11
CA PRO A 114 -0.13 -8.63 -41.79
C PRO A 114 -1.17 -9.74 -41.99
N PRO A 115 -2.48 -9.43 -41.92
CA PRO A 115 -3.51 -10.42 -42.21
C PRO A 115 -3.28 -10.99 -43.61
N HIS A 116 -3.19 -12.31 -43.72
CA HIS A 116 -3.08 -12.99 -45.01
C HIS A 116 -4.28 -12.60 -45.87
N ARG A 117 -4.01 -12.04 -47.06
CA ARG A 117 -5.03 -11.80 -48.09
C ARG A 117 -5.37 -13.09 -48.80
#